data_AF-A0A194XQC8-F1
#
_entry.id   AF-A0A194XQC8-F1
#
_cell.length_a   1.000
_cell.length_b   1.000
_cell.length_c   1.000
_cell.angle_alpha   90.00
_cell.angle_beta   90.00
_cell.angle_gamma   90.00
#
_symmetry.space_group_name_H-M   'P 1'
#
loop_
_entity.id
_entity.type
_entity.pdbx_description
1 polymer ?
#
loop_
_entity_poly.entity_id
_entity_poly.type
_entity_poly.pdbx_seq_one_letter_code
_entity_poly.pdbx_strand_id
1 'polypeptide(L)'
;AATPTTPIRIPKNAASYSAETQDYDLRSQINLQLLDNGHIHTIHETLLHALHAHPSDWPSRIQAHALELLRSGHVTTFPMLMARVLADIKADQKNPDRVGGTGLALPAVVIEEGVRVTRESLEQVCEVV
;
A
#
# COMPACT_ATOMS: atom_id res chain seq x y z
N ALA A 1 -14.08 -26.69 8.05
CA ALA A 1 -13.29 -27.64 7.26
C ALA A 1 -12.42 -26.82 6.33
N ALA A 2 -11.11 -26.79 6.53
CA ALA A 2 -10.18 -26.05 5.68
C ALA A 2 -9.87 -26.93 4.46
N THR A 3 -10.41 -26.57 3.30
CA THR A 3 -10.00 -27.16 2.02
C THR A 3 -8.53 -26.81 1.79
N PRO A 4 -7.64 -27.79 1.55
CA PRO A 4 -6.24 -27.51 1.25
C PRO A 4 -6.15 -26.86 -0.13
N THR A 5 -6.00 -25.54 -0.17
CA THR A 5 -5.82 -24.79 -1.40
C THR A 5 -4.42 -25.05 -1.93
N THR A 6 -4.35 -25.71 -3.09
CA THR A 6 -3.10 -26.00 -3.81
C THR A 6 -2.32 -24.70 -4.03
N PRO A 7 -1.03 -24.62 -3.67
CA PRO A 7 -0.25 -23.40 -3.84
C PRO A 7 -0.15 -23.03 -5.33
N ILE A 8 -0.26 -21.73 -5.61
CA ILE A 8 -0.17 -21.20 -6.97
C ILE A 8 1.27 -21.33 -7.43
N ARG A 9 1.47 -22.00 -8.57
CA ARG A 9 2.78 -22.21 -9.17
C ARG A 9 3.18 -21.02 -10.02
N ILE A 10 4.17 -20.27 -9.56
CA ILE A 10 4.71 -19.12 -10.29
C ILE A 10 5.88 -19.60 -11.14
N PRO A 11 5.81 -19.52 -12.47
CA PRO A 11 6.93 -19.90 -13.33
C PRO A 11 8.12 -18.93 -13.14
N LYS A 12 9.35 -19.44 -13.14
CA LYS A 12 10.58 -18.63 -12.92
C LYS A 12 10.72 -17.39 -13.82
N ASN A 13 10.08 -17.36 -15.00
CA ASN A 13 10.07 -16.18 -15.85
C ASN A 13 9.34 -15.00 -15.20
N ALA A 14 8.32 -15.22 -14.36
CA ALA A 14 7.65 -14.17 -13.60
C ALA A 14 8.53 -13.57 -12.49
N ALA A 15 9.60 -14.26 -12.08
CA ALA A 15 10.60 -13.73 -11.17
C ALA A 15 11.56 -12.72 -11.83
N SER A 16 11.46 -12.53 -13.15
CA SER A 16 12.29 -11.56 -13.89
C SER A 16 11.81 -10.10 -13.72
N TYR A 17 10.67 -9.89 -13.05
CA TYR A 17 10.06 -8.57 -12.79
C TYR A 17 9.98 -7.66 -14.05
N SER A 18 9.76 -8.23 -15.24
CA SER A 18 9.60 -7.45 -16.47
C SER A 18 8.12 -7.12 -16.72
N ALA A 19 7.82 -6.01 -17.42
CA ALA A 19 6.44 -5.63 -17.74
C ALA A 19 5.67 -6.72 -18.53
N GLU A 20 6.39 -7.59 -19.24
CA GLU A 20 5.85 -8.73 -19.99
C GLU A 20 5.42 -9.90 -19.09
N THR A 21 5.79 -9.89 -17.81
CA THR A 21 5.41 -10.90 -16.81
C THR A 21 4.19 -10.51 -15.97
N GLN A 22 3.55 -9.37 -16.28
CA GLN A 22 2.28 -8.95 -15.68
C GLN A 22 1.09 -9.73 -16.28
N ASP A 23 1.12 -11.05 -16.20
CA ASP A 23 -0.01 -11.89 -16.60
C ASP A 23 -1.24 -11.53 -15.75
N TYR A 24 -2.29 -11.04 -16.41
CA TYR A 24 -3.53 -10.61 -15.77
C TYR A 24 -4.22 -11.77 -15.05
N ASP A 25 -4.19 -12.97 -15.62
CA ASP A 25 -4.84 -14.15 -15.06
C ASP A 25 -4.08 -14.66 -13.83
N LEU A 26 -2.74 -14.59 -13.84
CA LEU A 26 -1.92 -14.93 -12.68
C LEU A 26 -2.18 -13.96 -11.51
N ARG A 27 -2.26 -12.65 -11.80
CA ARG A 27 -2.59 -11.63 -10.79
C ARG A 27 -3.98 -11.82 -10.21
N SER A 28 -4.95 -12.19 -11.05
CA SER A 28 -6.31 -12.49 -10.63
C SER A 28 -6.37 -13.71 -9.70
N GLN A 29 -5.69 -14.80 -10.07
CA GLN A 29 -5.60 -16.02 -9.24
C GLN A 29 -4.95 -15.75 -7.88
N ILE A 30 -3.84 -15.01 -7.84
CA ILE A 30 -3.18 -14.63 -6.59
C ILE A 30 -4.12 -13.80 -5.71
N ASN A 31 -4.81 -12.82 -6.28
CA ASN A 31 -5.77 -12.01 -5.54
C ASN A 31 -6.91 -12.84 -4.95
N LEU A 32 -7.49 -13.77 -5.72
CA LEU A 32 -8.55 -14.66 -5.23
C LEU A 32 -8.05 -15.53 -4.07
N GLN A 33 -6.86 -16.11 -4.20
CA GLN A 33 -6.30 -16.99 -3.18
C GLN A 33 -5.90 -16.25 -1.89
N LEU A 34 -5.38 -15.01 -2.03
CA LEU A 34 -5.14 -14.12 -0.90
C LEU A 34 -6.44 -13.72 -0.19
N LEU A 35 -7.53 -13.58 -0.93
CA LEU A 35 -8.86 -13.23 -0.42
C LEU A 35 -9.47 -14.40 0.37
N ASP A 36 -9.42 -15.62 -0.20
CA ASP A 36 -9.96 -16.83 0.42
C ASP A 36 -9.22 -17.21 1.71
N ASN A 37 -7.91 -17.01 1.77
CA ASN A 37 -7.09 -17.34 2.93
C ASN A 37 -7.08 -16.23 4.01
N GLY A 38 -7.78 -15.12 3.79
CA GLY A 38 -7.82 -14.00 4.73
C GLY A 38 -6.52 -13.19 4.85
N HIS A 39 -5.52 -13.48 4.02
CA HIS A 39 -4.24 -12.75 4.02
C HIS A 39 -4.42 -11.26 3.70
N ILE A 40 -5.43 -10.90 2.89
CA ILE A 40 -5.76 -9.49 2.60
C ILE A 40 -6.11 -8.74 3.89
N HIS A 41 -6.86 -9.37 4.80
CA HIS A 41 -7.20 -8.77 6.09
C HIS A 41 -5.95 -8.59 6.96
N THR A 42 -5.05 -9.58 6.99
CA THR A 42 -3.79 -9.50 7.72
C THR A 42 -2.87 -8.40 7.20
N ILE A 43 -2.73 -8.29 5.87
CA ILE A 43 -1.96 -7.21 5.23
C ILE A 43 -2.56 -5.85 5.58
N HIS A 44 -3.89 -5.73 5.52
CA HIS A 44 -4.60 -4.49 5.84
C HIS A 44 -4.37 -4.05 7.30
N GLU A 45 -4.62 -4.93 8.26
CA GLU A 45 -4.43 -4.62 9.69
C GLU A 45 -2.98 -4.28 10.02
N THR A 46 -2.02 -4.99 9.42
CA THR A 46 -0.59 -4.75 9.66
C THR A 46 -0.18 -3.38 9.11
N LEU A 47 -0.64 -3.02 7.90
CA LEU A 47 -0.40 -1.70 7.32
C LEU A 47 -1.04 -0.58 8.14
N LEU A 48 -2.28 -0.78 8.60
CA LEU A 48 -3.00 0.18 9.43
C LEU A 48 -2.29 0.38 10.77
N HIS A 49 -1.89 -0.71 11.42
CA HIS A 49 -1.07 -0.66 12.63
C HIS A 49 0.27 0.03 12.38
N ALA A 50 0.98 -0.26 11.29
CA ALA A 50 2.25 0.38 10.98
C ALA A 50 2.12 1.90 10.73
N LEU A 51 1.02 2.30 10.07
CA LEU A 51 0.66 3.70 9.84
C LEU A 51 0.36 4.45 11.15
N HIS A 52 -0.40 3.82 12.06
CA HIS A 52 -0.85 4.44 13.31
C HIS A 52 0.19 4.34 14.43
N ALA A 53 0.98 3.27 14.47
CA ALA A 53 2.04 3.05 15.46
C ALA A 53 3.27 3.90 15.19
N HIS A 54 3.38 4.50 14.00
CA HIS A 54 4.50 5.38 13.69
C HIS A 54 4.43 6.66 14.51
N PRO A 55 5.53 7.08 15.18
CA PRO A 55 5.57 8.36 15.90
C PRO A 55 5.35 9.56 15.00
N SER A 56 5.48 9.37 13.69
CA SER A 56 5.18 10.36 12.65
C SER A 56 3.68 10.64 12.49
N ASP A 57 2.79 9.81 13.06
CA ASP A 57 1.32 9.89 13.02
C ASP A 57 0.79 10.42 11.68
N TRP A 58 1.18 9.71 10.61
CA TRP A 58 0.95 10.13 9.24
C TRP A 58 -0.54 10.40 8.91
N PRO A 59 -1.51 9.60 9.39
CA PRO A 59 -2.93 9.89 9.20
C PRO A 59 -3.35 11.26 9.77
N SER A 60 -2.90 11.59 10.99
CA SER A 60 -3.19 12.89 11.60
C SER A 60 -2.55 14.04 10.84
N ARG A 61 -1.37 13.84 10.26
CA ARG A 61 -0.72 14.87 9.42
C ARG A 61 -1.49 15.12 8.13
N ILE A 62 -2.01 14.07 7.49
CA ILE A 62 -2.92 14.23 6.35
C ILE A 62 -4.18 14.96 6.76
N GLN A 63 -4.77 14.60 7.89
CA GLN A 63 -5.97 15.26 8.40
C GLN A 63 -5.73 16.75 8.65
N ALA A 64 -4.61 17.12 9.29
CA ALA A 64 -4.25 18.51 9.51
C ALA A 64 -4.11 19.29 8.21
N HIS A 65 -3.44 18.72 7.19
CA HIS A 65 -3.31 19.32 5.86
C HIS A 65 -4.66 19.46 5.15
N ALA A 66 -5.49 18.42 5.20
CA ALA A 66 -6.82 18.44 4.61
C ALA A 66 -7.72 19.51 5.26
N LEU A 67 -7.65 19.65 6.58
CA LEU A 67 -8.34 20.71 7.32
C LEU A 67 -7.82 22.11 6.92
N GLU A 68 -6.50 22.28 6.76
CA GLU A 68 -5.93 23.54 6.30
C GLU A 68 -6.40 23.90 4.88
N LEU A 69 -6.43 22.93 3.96
CA LEU A 69 -6.95 23.13 2.61
C LEU A 69 -8.43 23.55 2.63
N LEU A 70 -9.25 22.95 3.49
CA LEU A 70 -10.65 23.33 3.68
C LEU A 70 -10.79 24.72 4.31
N ARG A 71 -9.99 25.05 5.32
CA ARG A 71 -10.01 26.39 5.98
C ARG A 71 -9.56 27.49 5.04
N SER A 72 -8.62 27.20 4.13
CA SER A 72 -8.14 28.16 3.13
C SER A 72 -9.20 28.54 2.09
N GLY A 73 -10.28 27.75 1.96
CA GLY A 73 -11.36 27.98 0.99
C GLY A 73 -11.02 27.63 -0.46
N HIS A 74 -9.79 27.21 -0.77
CA HIS A 74 -9.37 26.83 -2.14
C HIS A 74 -9.97 25.50 -2.61
N VAL A 75 -10.39 24.66 -1.66
CA VAL A 75 -10.98 23.35 -1.91
C VAL A 75 -12.29 23.29 -1.14
N THR A 76 -13.40 23.18 -1.87
CA THR A 76 -14.75 23.20 -1.28
C THR A 76 -15.53 21.92 -1.51
N THR A 77 -14.99 20.98 -2.29
CA THR A 77 -15.63 19.70 -2.59
C THR A 77 -14.70 18.53 -2.27
N PHE A 78 -15.29 17.43 -1.82
CA PHE A 78 -14.54 16.22 -1.48
C PHE A 78 -13.66 15.69 -2.63
N PRO A 79 -14.13 15.59 -3.89
CA PRO A 79 -13.30 15.10 -4.98
C PRO A 79 -12.07 15.97 -5.24
N MET A 80 -12.22 17.31 -5.13
CA MET A 80 -11.09 18.24 -5.26
C MET A 80 -10.10 18.09 -4.11
N LEU A 81 -10.59 17.88 -2.88
CA LEU A 81 -9.76 17.65 -1.71
C LEU A 81 -8.93 16.38 -1.87
N MET A 82 -9.58 15.29 -2.25
CA MET A 82 -8.90 14.02 -2.46
C MET A 82 -7.82 14.15 -3.55
N ALA A 83 -8.18 14.72 -4.71
CA ALA A 83 -7.23 14.94 -5.80
C ALA A 83 -6.04 15.81 -5.37
N ARG A 84 -6.30 16.86 -4.58
CA ARG A 84 -5.25 17.77 -4.11
C ARG A 84 -4.32 17.10 -3.10
N VAL A 85 -4.88 16.44 -2.09
CA VAL A 85 -4.11 15.73 -1.05
C VAL A 85 -3.25 14.64 -1.69
N LEU A 86 -3.79 13.85 -2.62
CA LEU A 86 -3.02 12.82 -3.34
C LEU A 86 -1.89 13.43 -4.18
N ALA A 87 -2.13 14.57 -4.82
CA ALA A 87 -1.10 15.28 -5.57
C ALA A 87 0.02 15.81 -4.66
N ASP A 88 -0.33 16.39 -3.51
CA ASP A 88 0.63 16.89 -2.53
C ASP A 88 1.47 15.76 -1.91
N ILE A 89 0.84 14.63 -1.55
CA ILE A 89 1.55 13.41 -1.10
C ILE A 89 2.54 12.96 -2.18
N LYS A 90 2.09 12.83 -3.44
CA LYS A 90 2.96 12.37 -4.55
C LYS A 90 4.11 13.35 -4.84
N ALA A 91 3.90 14.64 -4.65
CA ALA A 91 4.94 15.65 -4.81
C ALA A 91 6.01 15.52 -3.70
N ASP A 92 5.58 15.34 -2.45
CA ASP A 92 6.49 15.17 -1.32
C ASP A 92 7.22 13.82 -1.35
N GLN A 93 6.60 12.76 -1.87
CA GLN A 93 7.29 11.49 -2.13
C GLN A 93 8.50 11.64 -3.07
N LYS A 94 8.41 12.53 -4.06
CA LYS A 94 9.50 12.79 -5.01
C LYS A 94 10.58 13.70 -4.45
N ASN A 95 10.35 14.33 -3.30
CA ASN A 95 11.28 15.27 -2.69
C ASN A 95 11.38 15.03 -1.16
N PRO A 96 12.02 13.92 -0.74
CA PRO A 96 12.15 13.55 0.67
C PRO A 96 13.01 14.55 1.47
N ASP A 97 13.86 15.34 0.81
CA ASP A 97 14.76 16.34 1.40
C ASP A 97 14.11 17.70 1.66
N ARG A 98 12.78 17.82 1.60
CA ARG A 98 12.09 19.02 2.09
C ARG A 98 12.24 19.11 3.62
N VAL A 99 13.37 19.68 4.04
CA VAL A 99 13.72 20.03 5.43
C VAL A 99 12.71 21.07 5.91
N GLY A 100 11.61 20.58 6.46
CA GLY A 100 10.53 21.45 6.90
C GLY A 100 9.42 20.72 7.66
N GLY A 101 9.67 19.57 8.30
CA GLY A 101 8.75 18.93 9.28
C GLY A 101 7.30 18.62 8.82
N THR A 102 6.96 18.89 7.56
CA THR A 102 5.59 18.96 7.02
C THR A 102 5.40 18.08 5.79
N GLY A 103 6.43 17.32 5.37
CA GLY A 103 6.32 16.42 4.23
C GLY A 103 5.27 15.34 4.44
N LEU A 104 4.27 15.28 3.56
CA LEU A 104 3.18 14.29 3.56
C LEU A 104 3.61 12.92 3.02
N ALA A 105 4.92 12.73 2.83
CA ALA A 105 5.49 11.46 2.40
C ALA A 105 5.18 10.37 3.43
N LEU A 106 4.67 9.25 2.92
CA LEU A 106 4.53 7.98 3.60
C LEU A 106 5.89 7.56 4.18
N PRO A 107 5.98 7.27 5.49
CA PRO A 107 7.22 6.84 6.12
C PRO A 107 7.78 5.56 5.49
N ALA A 108 9.10 5.50 5.28
CA ALA A 108 9.78 4.37 4.63
C ALA A 108 9.51 3.03 5.31
N VAL A 109 9.56 3.02 6.63
CA VAL A 109 9.14 1.92 7.53
C VAL A 109 7.74 1.35 7.26
N VAL A 110 6.75 2.16 6.87
CA VAL A 110 5.41 1.64 6.51
C VAL A 110 5.48 0.93 5.16
N ILE A 111 6.28 1.44 4.23
CA ILE A 111 6.53 0.81 2.93
C ILE A 111 7.24 -0.53 3.13
N GLU A 112 8.28 -0.54 3.94
CA GLU A 112 9.04 -1.75 4.29
C GLU A 112 8.14 -2.80 4.93
N GLU A 113 7.31 -2.40 5.89
CA GLU A 113 6.39 -3.30 6.58
C GLU A 113 5.31 -3.85 5.64
N GLY A 114 4.77 -3.00 4.76
CA GLY A 114 3.85 -3.41 3.71
C GLY A 114 4.44 -4.45 2.76
N VAL A 115 5.69 -4.24 2.32
CA VAL A 115 6.42 -5.18 1.47
C VAL A 115 6.68 -6.49 2.22
N ARG A 116 7.07 -6.42 3.50
CA ARG A 116 7.33 -7.58 4.36
C ARG A 116 6.08 -8.46 4.50
N VAL A 117 4.95 -7.89 4.93
CA VAL A 117 3.71 -8.66 5.15
C VAL A 117 3.13 -9.20 3.85
N THR A 118 3.26 -8.45 2.74
CA THR A 118 2.82 -8.93 1.42
C THR A 118 3.68 -10.09 0.95
N ARG A 119 5.00 -10.03 1.15
CA ARG A 119 5.91 -11.13 0.85
C ARG A 119 5.56 -12.38 1.66
N GLU A 120 5.42 -12.26 2.97
CA GLU A 120 5.09 -13.39 3.85
C GLU A 120 3.74 -14.03 3.48
N SER A 121 2.76 -13.21 3.09
CA SER A 121 1.47 -13.69 2.61
C SER A 121 1.58 -14.41 1.27
N LEU A 122 2.41 -13.90 0.35
CA LEU A 122 2.65 -14.54 -0.95
C LEU A 122 3.45 -15.83 -0.82
N GLU A 123 4.42 -15.92 0.09
CA GLU A 123 5.18 -17.16 0.34
C GLU A 123 4.31 -18.29 0.87
N GLN A 124 3.21 -17.99 1.57
CA GLN A 124 2.24 -18.99 2.04
C GLN A 124 1.29 -19.47 0.92
N VAL A 125 1.14 -18.68 -0.14
CA VAL A 125 0.16 -18.88 -1.20
C VAL A 125 0.79 -19.36 -2.51
N CYS A 126 2.05 -19.00 -2.73
CA CYS A 126 2.74 -19.17 -4.01
C CYS A 126 4.01 -19.99 -3.84
N GLU A 127 4.25 -20.89 -4.78
CA GLU A 127 5.50 -21.64 -4.91
C GLU A 127 6.16 -21.26 -6.24
N VAL A 128 7.42 -20.83 -6.21
CA VAL A 128 8.18 -20.56 -7.44
C VAL A 128 8.74 -21.87 -7.97
N VAL A 129 8.31 -22.27 -9.17
CA VAL A 129 8.70 -23.53 -9.84
C VAL A 129 9.49 -23.30 -11.10
#